data_AF-X0SH03-F1
#
_entry.id   AF-X0SH03-F1
#
_cell.length_a   1.000
_cell.length_b   1.000
_cell.length_c   1.000
_cell.angle_alpha   90.00
_cell.angle_beta   90.00
_cell.angle_gamma   90.00
#
_symmetry.space_group_name_H-M   'P 1'
#
loop_
_entity.id
_entity.type
_entity.pdbx_description
1 polymer ?
#
loop_
_entity_poly.entity_id
_entity_poly.type
_entity_poly.pdbx_seq_one_letter_code
_entity_poly.pdbx_strand_id
1 'polypeptide(L)'
;MGIDPMKVRTVSLGTAAGLGESDLTRMDIVGEELKQLKFKVKLPQEQLQQSFPLLQIIGAEKACSGCLIPLLSDLLRLQEQGTKLEKPLAICLGKHPEVPEDKAWLLVGDCARVEGKDERNWVGGCPLSKEALLSSLIWYMSK
;
A
#
# COMPACT_ATOMS: atom_id res chain seq x y z
N MET A 1 18.14 1.20 6.53
CA MET A 1 17.12 0.97 5.47
C MET A 1 17.10 2.04 4.38
N GLY A 2 17.85 3.15 4.49
CA GLY A 2 17.90 4.17 3.42
C GLY A 2 16.60 4.95 3.23
N ILE A 3 15.65 4.80 4.15
CA ILE A 3 14.38 5.53 4.15
C ILE A 3 14.61 6.83 4.92
N ASP A 4 14.23 7.95 4.31
CA ASP A 4 14.16 9.24 4.98
C ASP A 4 13.21 9.15 6.20
N PRO A 5 13.69 9.40 7.44
CA PRO A 5 12.88 9.33 8.65
C PRO A 5 11.59 10.15 8.56
N MET A 6 11.61 11.30 7.87
CA MET A 6 10.45 12.17 7.75
C MET A 6 9.36 11.61 6.84
N LYS A 7 9.67 10.60 6.00
CA LYS A 7 8.70 9.86 5.20
C LYS A 7 8.01 8.74 5.99
N VAL A 8 8.50 8.39 7.17
CA VAL A 8 7.89 7.39 8.05
C VAL A 8 6.90 8.07 8.99
N ARG A 9 5.60 7.82 8.79
CA ARG A 9 4.53 8.56 9.49
C ARG A 9 4.62 8.49 11.01
N THR A 10 5.03 7.35 11.58
CA THR A 10 5.19 7.21 13.03
C THR A 10 6.34 8.06 13.57
N VAL A 11 7.44 8.16 12.82
CA VAL A 11 8.59 8.99 13.18
C VAL A 11 8.21 10.46 13.10
N SER A 12 7.60 10.91 12.00
CA SER A 12 7.23 12.32 11.84
C SER A 12 6.21 12.79 12.88
N LEU A 13 5.23 11.94 13.22
CA LEU A 13 4.27 12.23 14.30
C LEU A 13 4.96 12.27 15.67
N GLY A 14 5.91 11.36 15.93
CA GLY A 14 6.69 11.34 17.17
C GLY A 14 7.52 12.60 17.37
N THR A 15 8.25 13.03 16.34
CA THR A 15 9.01 14.29 16.36
C THR A 15 8.09 15.48 16.59
N ALA A 16 6.97 15.57 15.86
CA ALA A 16 6.02 16.67 16.00
C ALA A 16 5.38 16.74 17.40
N ALA A 17 5.23 15.59 18.07
CA ALA A 17 4.76 15.50 19.45
C ALA A 17 5.86 15.70 20.50
N GLY A 18 7.12 15.94 20.10
CA GLY A 18 8.26 16.06 21.01
C GLY A 18 8.65 14.76 21.70
N LEU A 19 8.23 13.61 21.16
CA LEU A 19 8.48 12.28 21.73
C LEU A 19 9.81 11.66 21.28
N GLY A 20 10.53 12.33 20.37
CA GLY A 20 11.81 11.86 19.85
C GLY A 20 12.43 12.85 18.87
N GLU A 21 13.65 12.55 18.43
CA GLU A 21 14.39 13.31 17.43
C GLU A 21 14.42 12.54 16.11
N SER A 22 14.25 13.24 14.99
CA SER A 22 14.35 12.67 13.63
C SER A 22 15.50 13.25 12.81
N ASP A 23 16.09 14.35 13.25
CA ASP A 23 17.27 14.93 12.65
C ASP A 23 18.53 14.20 13.13
N LEU A 24 19.10 13.41 12.22
CA LEU A 24 20.32 12.64 12.47
C LEU A 24 21.52 13.51 12.88
N THR A 25 21.54 14.81 12.51
CA THR A 25 22.63 15.72 12.89
C THR A 25 22.58 16.13 14.36
N ARG A 26 21.45 15.88 15.03
CA ARG A 26 21.21 16.15 16.45
C ARG A 26 21.33 14.89 17.31
N MET A 27 21.73 13.77 16.73
CA MET A 27 21.87 12.47 17.39
C MET A 27 23.34 12.09 17.53
N ASP A 28 23.70 11.61 18.72
CA ASP A 28 25.01 11.00 18.95
C ASP A 28 25.00 9.56 18.44
N ILE A 29 25.77 9.29 17.38
CA ILE A 29 25.95 7.94 16.83
C ILE A 29 27.10 7.27 17.58
N VAL A 30 26.76 6.25 18.37
CA VAL A 30 27.75 5.41 19.07
C VAL A 30 27.99 4.10 18.31
N GLY A 31 29.24 3.65 18.23
CA GLY A 31 29.63 2.42 17.54
C GLY A 31 30.16 2.66 16.12
N GLU A 32 29.85 1.76 15.19
CA GLU A 32 30.34 1.83 13.81
C GLU A 32 29.74 2.99 13.01
N GLU A 33 30.55 3.57 12.11
CA GLU A 33 30.08 4.63 11.23
C GLU A 33 29.01 4.13 10.25
N LEU A 34 27.84 4.79 10.24
CA LEU A 34 26.74 4.46 9.33
C LEU A 34 27.14 4.48 7.84
N LYS A 35 28.14 5.27 7.46
CA LYS A 35 28.63 5.37 6.07
C LYS A 35 29.25 4.07 5.54
N GLN A 36 29.72 3.21 6.43
CA GLN A 36 30.32 1.91 6.06
C GLN A 36 29.25 0.84 5.81
N LEU A 37 28.03 1.04 6.31
CA LEU A 37 26.90 0.13 6.13
C LEU A 37 26.21 0.35 4.78
N LYS A 38 26.57 -0.47 3.78
CA LYS A 38 25.94 -0.47 2.46
C LYS A 38 24.92 -1.60 2.36
N PHE A 39 23.63 -1.24 2.37
CA PHE A 39 22.53 -2.17 2.10
C PHE A 39 21.88 -1.87 0.76
N LYS A 40 21.67 -2.90 -0.07
CA LYS A 40 20.76 -2.82 -1.23
C LYS A 40 19.34 -3.14 -0.75
N VAL A 41 18.69 -2.15 -0.14
CA VAL A 41 17.32 -2.31 0.33
C VAL A 41 16.38 -1.96 -0.81
N LYS A 42 15.45 -2.85 -1.12
CA LYS A 42 14.32 -2.59 -2.00
C LYS A 42 13.09 -2.39 -1.14
N LEU A 43 12.35 -1.32 -1.37
CA LEU A 43 11.15 -1.05 -0.59
C LEU A 43 10.03 -2.01 -1.04
N PRO A 44 9.14 -2.43 -0.12
CA PRO A 44 7.99 -3.27 -0.48
C PRO A 44 7.16 -2.68 -1.63
N GLN A 45 6.97 -1.35 -1.64
CA GLN A 45 6.28 -0.64 -2.72
C GLN A 45 7.00 -0.71 -4.07
N GLU A 46 8.34 -0.64 -4.08
CA GLU A 46 9.15 -0.76 -5.30
C GLU A 46 9.10 -2.19 -5.83
N GLN A 47 9.10 -3.18 -4.93
CA GLN A 47 8.89 -4.57 -5.31
C GLN A 47 7.51 -4.78 -5.92
N LEU A 48 6.47 -4.27 -5.27
CA LEU A 48 5.10 -4.41 -5.73
C LEU A 48 4.90 -3.76 -7.10
N GLN A 49 5.45 -2.55 -7.31
CA GLN A 49 5.37 -1.85 -8.61
C GLN A 49 6.09 -2.60 -9.73
N GLN A 50 7.21 -3.27 -9.43
CA GLN A 50 7.89 -4.11 -10.42
C GLN A 50 7.11 -5.38 -10.75
N SER A 51 6.44 -5.98 -9.76
CA SER A 51 5.62 -7.17 -9.94
C SER A 51 4.30 -6.88 -10.66
N PHE A 52 3.71 -5.72 -10.40
CA PHE A 52 2.44 -5.27 -10.98
C PHE A 52 2.57 -3.84 -11.54
N PRO A 53 3.26 -3.65 -12.68
CA PRO A 53 3.49 -2.32 -13.25
C PRO A 53 2.20 -1.62 -13.72
N LEU A 54 1.12 -2.38 -13.94
CA LEU A 54 -0.19 -1.88 -14.33
C LEU A 54 -1.11 -1.62 -13.13
N LEU A 55 -0.63 -1.85 -11.90
CA LEU A 55 -1.40 -1.62 -10.68
C LEU A 55 -1.14 -0.22 -10.12
N GLN A 56 -2.22 0.46 -9.77
CA GLN A 56 -2.19 1.70 -9.00
C GLN A 56 -2.97 1.49 -7.69
N ILE A 57 -2.40 1.91 -6.56
CA ILE A 57 -3.08 1.91 -5.25
C ILE A 57 -3.36 3.36 -4.87
N ILE A 58 -4.64 3.70 -4.67
CA ILE A 58 -5.11 5.07 -4.41
C ILE A 58 -5.72 5.13 -3.01
N GLY A 59 -5.33 6.13 -2.21
CA GLY A 59 -5.88 6.39 -0.88
C GLY A 59 -5.28 5.53 0.25
N ALA A 60 -4.14 4.88 0.01
CA ALA A 60 -3.43 4.07 1.01
C ALA A 60 -3.15 4.85 2.32
N GLU A 61 -2.87 6.15 2.22
CA GLU A 61 -2.62 7.05 3.35
C GLU A 61 -3.84 7.35 4.22
N LYS A 62 -5.05 7.05 3.70
CA LYS A 62 -6.35 7.22 4.36
C LYS A 62 -6.99 5.89 4.74
N ALA A 63 -6.32 4.77 4.48
CA ALA A 63 -6.81 3.44 4.81
C ALA A 63 -6.24 2.94 6.14
N CYS A 64 -7.04 2.13 6.86
CA CYS A 64 -6.56 1.45 8.06
C CYS A 64 -5.85 0.13 7.71
N SER A 65 -5.16 -0.45 8.69
CA SER A 65 -4.51 -1.75 8.58
C SER A 65 -5.48 -2.88 8.19
N GLY A 66 -6.76 -2.77 8.53
CA GLY A 66 -7.79 -3.76 8.20
C GLY A 66 -8.05 -3.95 6.70
N CYS A 67 -7.74 -2.95 5.86
CA CYS A 67 -7.83 -3.07 4.40
C CYS A 67 -6.46 -3.23 3.74
N LEU A 68 -5.45 -2.50 4.25
CA LEU A 68 -4.11 -2.52 3.68
C LEU A 68 -3.41 -3.87 3.85
N ILE A 69 -3.52 -4.50 5.02
CA ILE A 69 -2.80 -5.76 5.29
C ILE A 69 -3.34 -6.90 4.40
N PRO A 70 -4.65 -7.15 4.30
CA PRO A 70 -5.18 -8.17 3.39
C PRO A 70 -4.80 -7.91 1.93
N LEU A 71 -4.94 -6.66 1.47
CA LEU A 71 -4.60 -6.28 0.09
C LEU A 71 -3.14 -6.59 -0.25
N LEU A 72 -2.20 -6.13 0.57
CA LEU A 72 -0.77 -6.37 0.33
C LEU A 72 -0.43 -7.86 0.43
N SER A 73 -1.09 -8.59 1.33
CA SER A 73 -0.89 -10.04 1.49
C SER A 73 -1.37 -10.82 0.27
N ASP A 74 -2.54 -10.48 -0.27
CA ASP A 74 -3.08 -11.12 -1.47
C ASP A 74 -2.26 -10.78 -2.71
N LEU A 75 -1.84 -9.52 -2.87
CA LEU A 75 -0.96 -9.13 -3.98
C LEU A 75 0.39 -9.85 -3.93
N LEU A 76 0.99 -10.01 -2.74
CA LEU A 76 2.22 -10.78 -2.58
C LEU A 76 2.01 -12.26 -2.95
N ARG A 77 0.91 -12.86 -2.51
CA ARG A 77 0.55 -14.23 -2.88
C ARG A 77 0.39 -14.39 -4.40
N LEU A 78 -0.26 -13.44 -5.06
CA LEU A 78 -0.46 -13.45 -6.52
C LEU A 78 0.88 -13.25 -7.25
N GLN A 79 1.77 -12.40 -6.71
CA GLN A 79 3.13 -12.27 -7.21
C GLN A 79 3.89 -13.61 -7.14
N GLU A 80 3.83 -14.30 -6.00
CA GLU A 80 4.50 -15.60 -5.80
C GLU A 80 3.98 -16.68 -6.76
N GLN A 81 2.71 -16.58 -7.17
CA GLN A 81 2.09 -17.45 -8.16
C GLN A 81 2.44 -17.06 -9.62
N GLY A 82 3.22 -16.00 -9.83
CA GLY A 82 3.60 -15.50 -11.15
C GLY A 82 2.46 -14.80 -11.90
N THR A 83 1.36 -14.51 -11.22
CA THR A 83 0.16 -13.89 -11.78
C THR A 83 0.44 -12.45 -12.21
N LYS A 84 -0.15 -12.03 -13.33
CA LYS A 84 0.03 -10.68 -13.88
C LYS A 84 -1.31 -10.00 -14.16
N LEU A 85 -1.26 -8.67 -14.19
CA LEU A 85 -2.35 -7.86 -14.72
C LEU A 85 -2.18 -7.73 -16.24
N GLU A 86 -3.23 -7.97 -17.01
CA GLU A 86 -3.26 -7.73 -18.45
C GLU A 86 -3.64 -6.29 -18.79
N LYS A 87 -4.37 -5.62 -17.89
CA LYS A 87 -4.90 -4.28 -18.08
C LYS A 87 -4.63 -3.40 -16.85
N PRO A 88 -4.50 -2.07 -17.01
CA PRO A 88 -4.39 -1.14 -15.90
C PRO A 88 -5.54 -1.30 -14.89
N LEU A 89 -5.20 -1.42 -13.61
CA LEU A 89 -6.15 -1.53 -12.50
C LEU A 89 -5.79 -0.52 -11.40
N ALA A 90 -6.80 0.23 -10.94
CA ALA A 90 -6.70 1.05 -9.74
C ALA A 90 -7.45 0.41 -8.56
N ILE A 91 -6.73 0.11 -7.49
CA ILE A 91 -7.34 -0.32 -6.22
C ILE A 91 -7.47 0.91 -5.33
N CYS A 92 -8.69 1.24 -4.96
CA CYS A 92 -9.07 2.45 -4.25
C CYS A 92 -9.51 2.09 -2.83
N LEU A 93 -8.86 2.68 -1.83
CA LEU A 93 -9.04 2.35 -0.41
C LEU A 93 -9.02 3.62 0.45
N GLY A 94 -9.50 3.49 1.69
CA GLY A 94 -9.58 4.61 2.62
C GLY A 94 -10.78 5.51 2.38
N LYS A 95 -10.93 6.55 3.19
CA LYS A 95 -12.09 7.46 3.11
C LYS A 95 -12.02 8.36 1.87
N HIS A 96 -13.11 8.40 1.11
CA HIS A 96 -13.28 9.22 -0.09
C HIS A 96 -12.10 9.10 -1.07
N PRO A 97 -11.84 7.89 -1.62
CA PRO A 97 -10.78 7.72 -2.59
C PRO A 97 -11.17 8.40 -3.90
N GLU A 98 -10.18 8.91 -4.63
CA GLU A 98 -10.37 9.43 -5.97
C GLU A 98 -10.42 8.27 -6.96
N VAL A 99 -11.61 8.01 -7.53
CA VAL A 99 -11.83 6.88 -8.43
C VAL A 99 -11.54 7.33 -9.86
N PRO A 100 -10.56 6.73 -10.56
CA PRO A 100 -10.23 7.12 -11.92
C PRO A 100 -11.34 6.74 -12.90
N GLU A 101 -11.51 7.54 -13.95
CA GLU A 101 -12.48 7.31 -15.03
C GLU A 101 -11.86 6.62 -16.25
N ASP A 102 -10.54 6.65 -16.38
CA ASP A 102 -9.77 6.22 -17.55
C ASP A 102 -9.33 4.75 -17.50
N LYS A 103 -9.53 4.05 -16.39
CA LYS A 103 -9.08 2.66 -16.18
C LYS A 103 -10.02 1.85 -15.30
N ALA A 104 -9.84 0.54 -15.30
CA ALA A 104 -10.57 -0.34 -14.39
C ALA A 104 -10.23 -0.01 -12.94
N TRP A 105 -11.22 -0.10 -12.06
CA TRP A 105 -11.05 0.23 -10.65
C TRP A 105 -11.78 -0.76 -9.74
N LEU A 106 -11.27 -0.91 -8.52
CA LEU A 106 -11.85 -1.73 -7.46
C LEU A 106 -11.85 -0.93 -6.16
N LEU A 107 -13.02 -0.70 -5.57
CA LEU A 107 -13.18 -0.10 -4.25
C LEU A 107 -13.02 -1.18 -3.18
N VAL A 108 -12.21 -0.91 -2.15
CA VAL A 108 -11.89 -1.90 -1.10
C VAL A 108 -12.19 -1.32 0.29
N GLY A 109 -13.12 -1.97 0.99
CA GLY A 109 -13.57 -1.65 2.34
C GLY A 109 -14.76 -0.69 2.39
N ASP A 110 -15.43 -0.66 3.54
CA ASP A 110 -16.65 0.15 3.72
C ASP A 110 -16.37 1.66 3.63
N CYS A 111 -15.21 2.10 4.10
CA CYS A 111 -14.78 3.50 4.03
C CYS A 111 -14.56 4.01 2.59
N ALA A 112 -14.32 3.10 1.64
CA ALA A 112 -14.02 3.44 0.25
C ALA A 112 -15.27 3.45 -0.65
N ARG A 113 -16.45 3.12 -0.11
CA ARG A 113 -17.70 3.12 -0.88
C ARG A 113 -18.02 4.53 -1.37
N VAL A 114 -18.32 4.65 -2.66
CA VAL A 114 -18.70 5.92 -3.31
C VAL A 114 -20.08 5.74 -3.94
N GLU A 115 -21.00 6.65 -3.64
CA GLU A 115 -22.34 6.63 -4.22
C GLU A 115 -22.30 6.84 -5.75
N GLY A 116 -23.18 6.14 -6.47
CA GLY A 116 -23.26 6.23 -7.93
C GLY A 116 -22.20 5.43 -8.70
N LYS A 117 -21.30 4.72 -8.01
CA LYS A 117 -20.36 3.77 -8.63
C LYS A 117 -20.93 2.35 -8.63
N ASP A 118 -20.53 1.53 -9.60
CA ASP A 118 -21.02 0.16 -9.77
C ASP A 118 -20.65 -0.72 -8.56
N GLU A 119 -21.65 -1.31 -7.90
CA GLU A 119 -21.47 -2.16 -6.72
C GLU A 119 -20.67 -3.44 -7.02
N ARG A 120 -20.60 -3.89 -8.28
CA ARG A 120 -19.80 -5.05 -8.69
C ARG A 120 -18.29 -4.80 -8.57
N ASN A 121 -17.88 -3.54 -8.58
CA ASN A 121 -16.49 -3.11 -8.44
C ASN A 121 -16.18 -2.67 -7.00
N TRP A 122 -16.90 -3.22 -6.01
CA TRP A 122 -16.68 -2.94 -4.61
C TRP A 122 -16.60 -4.23 -3.80
N VAL A 123 -15.58 -4.30 -2.93
CA VAL A 123 -15.44 -5.35 -1.92
C VAL A 123 -15.69 -4.72 -0.56
N GLY A 124 -16.83 -5.04 0.05
CA GLY A 124 -17.21 -4.55 1.36
C GLY A 124 -16.52 -5.27 2.53
N GLY A 125 -16.51 -4.63 3.70
CA GLY A 125 -16.06 -5.21 4.96
C GLY A 125 -15.19 -4.28 5.81
N CYS A 126 -15.27 -4.47 7.14
CA CYS A 126 -14.45 -3.80 8.13
C CYS A 126 -14.21 -4.70 9.37
N PRO A 127 -13.16 -5.54 9.39
CA PRO A 127 -12.15 -5.73 8.34
C PRO A 127 -12.68 -6.57 7.16
N LEU A 128 -12.01 -6.49 6.01
CA LEU A 128 -12.37 -7.29 4.83
C LEU A 128 -12.17 -8.79 5.09
N SER A 129 -13.05 -9.61 4.53
CA SER A 129 -12.79 -11.05 4.36
C SER A 129 -11.64 -11.22 3.36
N LYS A 130 -10.68 -12.10 3.69
CA LYS A 130 -9.57 -12.44 2.82
C LYS A 130 -10.05 -13.08 1.51
N GLU A 131 -11.04 -13.95 1.61
CA GLU A 131 -11.58 -14.72 0.49
C GLU A 131 -12.28 -13.81 -0.52
N ALA A 132 -13.02 -12.81 -0.03
CA ALA A 132 -13.74 -11.86 -0.89
C ALA A 132 -12.77 -11.03 -1.73
N LEU A 133 -11.73 -10.46 -1.10
CA LEU A 133 -10.77 -9.62 -1.80
C LEU A 133 -9.97 -10.40 -2.84
N LEU A 134 -9.41 -11.55 -2.46
CA LEU A 134 -8.64 -12.39 -3.38
C LEU A 134 -9.48 -12.83 -4.59
N SER A 135 -10.74 -13.22 -4.38
CA SER A 135 -11.63 -13.62 -5.46
C SER A 135 -11.89 -12.48 -6.45
N SER A 136 -12.10 -11.26 -5.94
CA SER A 136 -12.24 -10.07 -6.79
C SER A 136 -10.95 -9.76 -7.55
N LEU A 137 -9.78 -9.87 -6.92
CA LEU A 137 -8.49 -9.63 -7.58
C LEU A 137 -8.23 -10.62 -8.72
N ILE A 138 -8.55 -11.90 -8.51
CA ILE A 138 -8.36 -12.95 -9.53
C ILE A 138 -9.15 -12.62 -10.82
N TRP A 139 -10.31 -11.96 -10.73
CA TRP A 139 -11.08 -11.57 -11.92
C TRP A 139 -10.32 -10.59 -12.83
N TYR A 140 -9.46 -9.75 -12.26
CA TYR A 140 -8.65 -8.77 -13.00
C TYR A 140 -7.31 -9.34 -13.47
N MET A 141 -6.96 -10.54 -13.00
CA MET A 141 -5.64 -11.11 -13.19
C MET A 141 -5.66 -12.30 -14.13
N SER A 142 -4.61 -12.42 -14.94
CA SER A 142 -4.41 -13.53 -15.86
C SER A 142 -3.26 -14.41 -15.38
N LYS A 143 -3.33 -15.70 -15.73
CA LYS A 143 -2.29 -16.68 -15.40
C LYS A 143 -1.05 -16.50 -16.28
#